data_AF-A0A2D6A7C4-F1
#
_entry.id   AF-A0A2D6A7C4-F1
#
_cell.length_a   1.000
_cell.length_b   1.000
_cell.length_c   1.000
_cell.angle_alpha   90.00
_cell.angle_beta   90.00
_cell.angle_gamma   90.00
#
_symmetry.space_group_name_H-M   'P 1'
#
loop_
_entity.id
_entity.type
_entity.pdbx_description
1 polymer ?
#
loop_
_entity_poly.entity_id
_entity_poly.type
_entity_poly.pdbx_seq_one_letter_code
_entity_poly.pdbx_strand_id
1 'polypeptide(L)'
;MTRSLTSMTAAVVLVVSAGCSTGTNYDITAPGKLMQELIHQRIRQIPYQHKQELLHNMIWLSQAGEQAISDLTEALSHENAKVRSSAAWVFGRMGDKRTIPALQKHANDTNPIVALEVSRALLLLGDYSMVTQLIGGLDSELQHVRYLCYEALRSVTGKSFDYDHRAADAGDRKKSVQEWQQWWEAQRNDPMFRTGQPASVSR
;
A
#
# COMPACT_ATOMS: atom_id res chain seq x y z
N MET A 1 -16.30 0.24 -75.38
CA MET A 1 -17.59 0.70 -74.82
C MET A 1 -17.33 1.24 -73.43
N THR A 2 -17.65 2.51 -73.24
CA THR A 2 -17.27 3.42 -72.17
C THR A 2 -18.34 3.53 -71.08
N ARG A 3 -17.91 3.79 -69.84
CA ARG A 3 -18.54 4.54 -68.71
C ARG A 3 -17.89 4.00 -67.42
N SER A 4 -16.95 4.66 -66.74
CA SER A 4 -16.90 6.02 -66.18
C SER A 4 -18.17 6.42 -65.45
N LEU A 5 -18.12 6.37 -64.12
CA LEU A 5 -18.86 7.22 -63.18
C LEU A 5 -18.02 7.38 -61.91
N THR A 6 -17.33 8.52 -61.84
CA THR A 6 -16.85 9.18 -60.63
C THR A 6 -18.01 9.50 -59.69
N SER A 7 -17.88 9.27 -58.38
CA SER A 7 -18.66 10.05 -57.39
C SER A 7 -18.01 10.10 -56.01
N MET A 8 -17.53 11.31 -55.70
CA MET A 8 -17.62 12.05 -54.45
C MET A 8 -17.21 11.39 -53.12
N THR A 9 -16.04 11.83 -52.67
CA THR A 9 -15.73 12.22 -51.28
C THR A 9 -16.95 12.51 -50.39
N ALA A 10 -17.04 11.81 -49.26
CA ALA A 10 -17.75 12.30 -48.09
C ALA A 10 -16.77 12.29 -46.91
N ALA A 11 -16.17 13.47 -46.68
CA ALA A 11 -15.49 13.78 -45.43
C ALA A 11 -16.53 13.74 -44.31
N VAL A 12 -16.36 12.85 -43.34
CA VAL A 12 -17.16 12.89 -42.11
C VAL A 12 -16.55 13.97 -41.22
N VAL A 13 -17.13 15.16 -41.29
CA VAL A 13 -16.87 16.28 -40.39
C VAL A 13 -17.92 16.27 -39.26
N LEU A 14 -17.40 16.13 -38.04
CA LEU A 14 -17.86 16.64 -36.73
C LEU A 14 -19.36 16.65 -36.38
N VAL A 15 -19.68 15.96 -35.29
CA VAL A 15 -20.62 16.49 -34.28
C VAL A 15 -19.81 16.84 -33.03
N VAL A 16 -19.59 18.14 -32.83
CA VAL A 16 -19.21 18.72 -31.54
C VAL A 16 -20.46 18.69 -30.67
N SER A 17 -20.52 17.77 -29.71
CA SER A 17 -21.41 17.94 -28.57
C SER A 17 -20.68 18.75 -27.51
N ALA A 18 -21.09 19.99 -27.32
CA ALA A 18 -20.70 20.83 -26.20
C ALA A 18 -21.20 20.19 -24.89
N GLY A 19 -20.38 19.33 -24.31
CA GLY A 19 -20.43 19.03 -22.88
C GLY A 19 -19.42 19.95 -22.20
N CYS A 20 -19.78 20.54 -21.07
CA CYS A 20 -18.83 21.25 -20.20
C CYS A 20 -17.73 20.27 -19.76
N SER A 21 -16.67 20.16 -20.56
CA SER A 21 -15.49 19.39 -20.20
C SER A 21 -14.57 20.35 -19.46
N THR A 22 -14.37 20.13 -18.17
CA THR A 22 -13.02 20.29 -17.61
C THR A 22 -12.17 19.18 -18.21
N GLY A 23 -11.94 19.25 -19.52
CA GLY A 23 -11.23 18.26 -20.29
C GLY A 23 -9.76 18.60 -20.17
N THR A 24 -9.08 17.94 -19.25
CA THR A 24 -7.64 17.78 -19.37
C THR A 24 -7.38 17.14 -20.74
N ASN A 25 -6.76 17.89 -21.65
CA ASN A 25 -6.48 17.44 -23.00
C ASN A 25 -5.41 16.34 -22.91
N TYR A 26 -5.83 15.08 -22.94
CA TYR A 26 -4.92 13.94 -22.80
C TYR A 26 -4.11 13.77 -24.09
N ASP A 27 -2.79 13.97 -24.00
CA ASP A 27 -1.86 13.63 -25.07
C ASP A 27 -1.75 12.10 -25.19
N ILE A 28 -2.62 11.52 -26.04
CA ILE A 28 -2.72 10.08 -26.31
C ILE A 28 -1.54 9.53 -27.11
N THR A 29 -0.55 10.36 -27.48
CA THR A 29 0.60 9.92 -28.30
C THR A 29 1.70 9.21 -27.50
N ALA A 30 1.62 9.22 -26.16
CA ALA A 30 2.58 8.56 -25.28
C ALA A 30 1.88 7.79 -24.14
N PRO A 31 1.60 6.47 -24.29
CA PRO A 31 0.86 5.68 -23.31
C PRO A 31 1.42 5.75 -21.88
N GLY A 32 2.75 5.85 -21.74
CA GLY A 32 3.41 6.00 -20.45
C GLY A 32 3.08 7.31 -19.73
N LYS A 33 2.93 8.42 -20.45
CA LYS A 33 2.56 9.72 -19.87
C LYS A 33 1.12 9.72 -19.36
N LEU A 34 0.21 9.09 -20.11
CA LEU A 34 -1.20 8.95 -19.70
C LEU A 34 -1.30 8.15 -18.40
N MET A 35 -0.55 7.04 -18.32
CA MET A 35 -0.54 6.18 -17.14
C MET A 35 0.01 6.90 -15.91
N GLN A 36 1.10 7.66 -16.06
CA GLN A 36 1.67 8.51 -15.00
C GLN A 36 0.68 9.57 -14.52
N GLU A 37 0.03 10.31 -15.44
CA GLU A 37 -0.97 11.32 -15.06
C GLU A 37 -2.14 10.69 -14.29
N LEU A 38 -2.59 9.49 -14.69
CA LEU A 38 -3.67 8.80 -13.99
C LEU A 38 -3.25 8.36 -12.58
N ILE A 39 -2.02 7.88 -12.39
CA ILE A 39 -1.45 7.58 -11.06
C ILE A 39 -1.46 8.85 -10.19
N HIS A 40 -0.92 9.94 -10.73
CA HIS A 40 -0.82 11.20 -10.02
C HIS A 40 -2.21 11.75 -9.62
N GLN A 41 -3.18 11.71 -10.53
CA GLN A 41 -4.57 12.09 -10.25
C GLN A 41 -5.20 11.23 -9.15
N ARG A 42 -5.00 9.91 -9.21
CA ARG A 42 -5.55 8.98 -8.21
C ARG A 42 -4.95 9.20 -6.83
N ILE A 43 -3.67 9.50 -6.72
CA ILE A 43 -3.02 9.84 -5.44
C ILE A 43 -3.62 11.13 -4.88
N ARG A 44 -3.79 12.17 -5.71
CA ARG A 44 -4.41 13.45 -5.31
C ARG A 44 -5.85 13.30 -4.80
N GLN A 45 -6.57 12.27 -5.23
CA GLN A 45 -7.95 12.02 -4.80
C GLN A 45 -8.04 11.33 -3.44
N ILE A 46 -7.00 10.61 -2.98
CA ILE A 46 -7.00 9.83 -1.73
C ILE A 46 -7.57 10.60 -0.52
N PRO A 47 -7.25 11.89 -0.28
CA PRO A 47 -7.81 12.65 0.84
C PRO A 47 -9.35 12.63 0.90
N TYR A 48 -10.01 12.63 -0.26
CA TYR A 48 -11.45 12.81 -0.41
C TYR A 48 -12.24 11.50 -0.53
N GLN A 49 -11.56 10.36 -0.65
CA GLN A 49 -12.20 9.05 -0.88
C GLN A 49 -12.49 8.30 0.41
N HIS A 50 -13.59 7.56 0.50
CA HIS A 50 -13.94 6.87 1.73
C HIS A 50 -14.28 5.39 1.50
N LYS A 51 -13.99 4.57 2.52
CA LYS A 51 -14.35 3.14 2.59
C LYS A 51 -13.99 2.39 1.30
N GLN A 52 -15.00 1.97 0.54
CA GLN A 52 -14.86 1.17 -0.66
C GLN A 52 -14.13 1.93 -1.77
N GLU A 53 -14.44 3.21 -1.98
CA GLU A 53 -13.81 3.99 -3.05
C GLU A 53 -12.28 4.06 -2.87
N LEU A 54 -11.86 4.38 -1.65
CA LEU A 54 -10.44 4.43 -1.30
C LEU A 54 -9.77 3.06 -1.50
N LEU A 55 -10.42 1.97 -1.05
CA LEU A 55 -9.88 0.63 -1.22
C LEU A 55 -9.72 0.26 -2.70
N HIS A 56 -10.72 0.53 -3.54
CA HIS A 56 -10.61 0.27 -4.98
C HIS A 56 -9.49 1.10 -5.62
N ASN A 57 -9.32 2.36 -5.21
CA ASN A 57 -8.23 3.20 -5.71
C ASN A 57 -6.86 2.64 -5.31
N MET A 58 -6.69 2.23 -4.05
CA MET A 58 -5.45 1.63 -3.56
C MET A 58 -5.14 0.27 -4.22
N ILE A 59 -6.16 -0.56 -4.45
CA ILE A 59 -6.01 -1.81 -5.21
C ILE A 59 -5.53 -1.51 -6.62
N TRP A 60 -6.15 -0.53 -7.28
CA TRP A 60 -5.74 -0.14 -8.63
C TRP A 60 -4.29 0.37 -8.66
N LEU A 61 -3.90 1.22 -7.71
CA LEU A 61 -2.52 1.73 -7.60
C LEU A 61 -1.51 0.59 -7.40
N SER A 62 -1.87 -0.45 -6.63
CA SER A 62 -1.02 -1.64 -6.48
C SER A 62 -0.85 -2.43 -7.78
N GLN A 63 -1.88 -2.46 -8.63
CA GLN A 63 -1.85 -3.18 -9.91
C GLN A 63 -1.12 -2.40 -11.01
N ALA A 64 -1.04 -1.07 -10.90
CA ALA A 64 -0.19 -0.24 -11.77
C ALA A 64 1.31 -0.59 -11.62
N GLY A 65 1.69 -1.22 -10.50
CA GLY A 65 3.00 -1.84 -10.32
C GLY A 65 4.14 -0.83 -10.35
N GLU A 66 5.21 -1.17 -11.09
CA GLU A 66 6.45 -0.39 -11.14
C GLU A 66 6.23 1.09 -11.53
N GLN A 67 5.26 1.36 -12.40
CA GLN A 67 4.96 2.71 -12.86
C GLN A 67 4.48 3.64 -11.73
N ALA A 68 3.90 3.08 -10.66
CA ALA A 68 3.41 3.85 -9.52
C ALA A 68 4.47 4.07 -8.42
N ILE A 69 5.62 3.39 -8.49
CA ILE A 69 6.60 3.42 -7.39
C ILE A 69 7.13 4.83 -7.13
N SER A 70 7.41 5.60 -8.18
CA SER A 70 7.95 6.96 -8.04
C SER A 70 6.95 7.88 -7.32
N ASP A 71 5.72 7.99 -7.83
CA ASP A 71 4.68 8.85 -7.24
C ASP A 71 4.29 8.39 -5.82
N LEU A 72 4.23 7.09 -5.57
CA LEU A 72 3.93 6.57 -4.23
C LEU A 72 5.09 6.82 -3.24
N THR A 73 6.33 6.85 -3.72
CA THR A 73 7.50 7.20 -2.89
C THR A 73 7.42 8.66 -2.46
N GLU A 74 7.01 9.56 -3.36
CA GLU A 74 6.74 10.96 -3.01
C GLU A 74 5.54 11.08 -2.05
N ALA A 75 4.48 10.29 -2.28
CA ALA A 75 3.28 10.28 -1.46
C ALA A 75 3.54 9.86 0.01
N LEU A 76 4.61 9.12 0.30
CA LEU A 76 5.04 8.82 1.68
C LEU A 76 5.44 10.09 2.46
N SER A 77 5.80 11.18 1.79
CA SER A 77 6.13 12.46 2.43
C SER A 77 5.01 13.50 2.34
N HIS A 78 3.81 13.11 1.91
CA HIS A 78 2.67 14.01 1.75
C HIS A 78 2.18 14.57 3.09
N GLU A 79 1.70 15.82 3.13
CA GLU A 79 1.22 16.49 4.35
C GLU A 79 0.05 15.74 5.03
N ASN A 80 -0.85 15.18 4.22
CA ASN A 80 -2.01 14.43 4.66
C ASN A 80 -1.62 12.98 5.05
N ALA A 81 -1.80 12.64 6.32
CA ALA A 81 -1.50 11.31 6.86
C ALA A 81 -2.22 10.16 6.14
N LYS A 82 -3.43 10.40 5.62
CA LYS A 82 -4.18 9.39 4.85
C LYS A 82 -3.51 9.05 3.53
N VAL A 83 -2.85 10.02 2.90
CA VAL A 83 -2.07 9.78 1.67
C VAL A 83 -0.84 8.96 2.01
N ARG A 84 -0.11 9.33 3.06
CA ARG A 84 1.07 8.59 3.52
C ARG A 84 0.77 7.14 3.88
N SER A 85 -0.27 6.90 4.70
CA SER A 85 -0.68 5.54 5.07
C SER A 85 -1.16 4.75 3.85
N SER A 86 -1.92 5.36 2.94
CA SER A 86 -2.36 4.68 1.71
C SER A 86 -1.18 4.27 0.83
N ALA A 87 -0.14 5.13 0.70
CA ALA A 87 1.06 4.79 -0.03
C ALA A 87 1.81 3.61 0.59
N ALA A 88 1.98 3.61 1.91
CA ALA A 88 2.57 2.48 2.64
C ALA A 88 1.76 1.19 2.45
N TRP A 89 0.42 1.26 2.49
CA TRP A 89 -0.44 0.12 2.22
C TRP A 89 -0.20 -0.46 0.83
N VAL A 90 -0.14 0.41 -0.18
CA VAL A 90 0.05 0.02 -1.58
C VAL A 90 1.39 -0.69 -1.74
N PHE A 91 2.47 -0.18 -1.14
CA PHE A 91 3.77 -0.87 -1.17
C PHE A 91 3.75 -2.25 -0.51
N GLY A 92 3.12 -2.38 0.66
CA GLY A 92 2.96 -3.69 1.30
C GLY A 92 2.19 -4.68 0.42
N ARG A 93 1.17 -4.22 -0.31
CA ARG A 93 0.40 -5.05 -1.24
C ARG A 93 1.16 -5.40 -2.51
N MET A 94 1.96 -4.48 -3.04
CA MET A 94 2.77 -4.71 -4.25
C MET A 94 3.81 -5.81 -4.03
N GLY A 95 4.35 -5.95 -2.82
CA GLY A 95 5.36 -6.95 -2.52
C GLY A 95 6.74 -6.65 -3.12
N ASP A 96 6.95 -5.46 -3.68
CA ASP A 96 8.22 -5.07 -4.29
C ASP A 96 9.22 -4.59 -3.23
N LYS A 97 10.20 -5.44 -2.94
CA LYS A 97 11.25 -5.20 -1.94
C LYS A 97 12.12 -3.98 -2.24
N ARG A 98 12.13 -3.45 -3.47
CA ARG A 98 12.84 -2.21 -3.82
C ARG A 98 12.28 -1.00 -3.08
N THR A 99 11.05 -1.09 -2.56
CA THR A 99 10.38 -0.02 -1.80
C THR A 99 10.79 0.05 -0.32
N ILE A 100 11.48 -0.98 0.22
CA ILE A 100 11.90 -1.06 1.63
C ILE A 100 12.66 0.20 2.09
N PRO A 101 13.69 0.71 1.37
CA PRO A 101 14.42 1.89 1.83
C PRO A 101 13.56 3.15 1.94
N ALA A 102 12.54 3.29 1.10
CA ALA A 102 11.61 4.41 1.17
C ALA A 102 10.69 4.31 2.39
N LEU A 103 10.18 3.09 2.68
CA LEU A 103 9.37 2.82 3.86
C LEU A 103 10.16 3.00 5.16
N GLN A 104 11.40 2.52 5.25
CA GLN A 104 12.24 2.66 6.43
C GLN A 104 12.42 4.12 6.87
N LYS A 105 12.53 5.06 5.93
CA LYS A 105 12.62 6.50 6.22
C LYS A 105 11.39 7.05 6.94
N HIS A 106 10.24 6.39 6.81
CA HIS A 106 8.95 6.81 7.37
C HIS A 106 8.47 5.89 8.50
N ALA A 107 9.32 5.00 9.02
CA ALA A 107 8.94 4.07 10.08
C ALA A 107 8.53 4.75 11.39
N ASN A 108 9.09 5.94 11.65
CA ASN A 108 8.80 6.77 12.83
C ASN A 108 7.91 7.97 12.48
N ASP A 109 6.92 7.80 11.59
CA ASP A 109 5.97 8.85 11.25
C ASP A 109 5.27 9.39 12.52
N THR A 110 5.04 10.70 12.57
CA THR A 110 4.40 11.34 13.73
C THR A 110 2.95 10.92 13.91
N ASN A 111 2.30 10.44 12.86
CA ASN A 111 0.96 9.85 12.94
C ASN A 111 1.08 8.34 13.25
N PRO A 112 0.53 7.87 14.39
CA PRO A 112 0.63 6.46 14.78
C PRO A 112 0.05 5.48 13.76
N ILE A 113 -1.02 5.86 13.04
CA ILE A 113 -1.62 5.02 12.00
C ILE A 113 -0.67 4.87 10.82
N VAL A 114 0.00 5.94 10.41
CA VAL A 114 1.01 5.86 9.33
C VAL A 114 2.19 5.01 9.76
N ALA A 115 2.71 5.21 10.97
CA ALA A 115 3.82 4.43 11.50
C ALA A 115 3.52 2.92 11.55
N LEU A 116 2.33 2.54 12.00
CA LEU A 116 1.87 1.14 12.00
C LEU A 116 1.69 0.59 10.58
N GLU A 117 1.17 1.41 9.67
CA GLU A 117 0.96 1.04 8.28
C GLU A 117 2.27 0.78 7.54
N VAL A 118 3.28 1.62 7.80
CA VAL A 118 4.67 1.43 7.33
C VAL A 118 5.27 0.17 7.95
N SER A 119 5.07 -0.07 9.25
CA SER A 119 5.61 -1.25 9.95
C SER A 119 5.07 -2.55 9.38
N ARG A 120 3.76 -2.61 9.12
CA ARG A 120 3.15 -3.78 8.48
C ARG A 120 3.63 -3.93 7.03
N ALA A 121 3.77 -2.85 6.26
CA ALA A 121 4.30 -2.93 4.91
C ALA A 121 5.73 -3.50 4.90
N LEU A 122 6.60 -3.03 5.79
CA LEU A 122 7.95 -3.56 5.98
C LEU A 122 7.92 -5.05 6.33
N LEU A 123 7.09 -5.46 7.29
CA LEU A 123 6.94 -6.86 7.68
C LEU A 123 6.52 -7.76 6.50
N LEU A 124 5.54 -7.32 5.69
CA LEU A 124 5.09 -8.05 4.49
C LEU A 124 6.19 -8.18 3.43
N LEU A 125 7.10 -7.20 3.36
CA LEU A 125 8.25 -7.21 2.46
C LEU A 125 9.44 -8.01 3.01
N GLY A 126 9.33 -8.56 4.22
CA GLY A 126 10.35 -9.35 4.89
C GLY A 126 11.38 -8.51 5.66
N ASP A 127 11.08 -7.24 5.94
CA ASP A 127 11.83 -6.42 6.87
C ASP A 127 11.17 -6.48 8.26
N TYR A 128 11.83 -7.16 9.19
CA TYR A 128 11.33 -7.42 10.53
C TYR A 128 11.75 -6.34 11.55
N SER A 129 12.39 -5.25 11.12
CA SER A 129 12.90 -4.21 12.02
C SER A 129 11.82 -3.54 12.88
N MET A 130 10.57 -3.54 12.42
CA MET A 130 9.43 -2.88 13.07
C MET A 130 8.44 -3.85 13.73
N VAL A 131 8.83 -5.12 13.95
CA VAL A 131 7.97 -6.11 14.61
C VAL A 131 7.57 -5.66 16.02
N THR A 132 8.47 -5.02 16.78
CA THR A 132 8.17 -4.49 18.12
C THR A 132 7.05 -3.46 18.11
N GLN A 133 7.00 -2.60 17.08
CA GLN A 133 5.97 -1.59 16.91
C GLN A 133 4.60 -2.24 16.65
N LEU A 134 4.56 -3.31 15.85
CA LEU A 134 3.34 -4.09 15.61
C LEU A 134 2.88 -4.84 16.87
N ILE A 135 3.80 -5.44 17.62
CA ILE A 135 3.48 -6.09 18.90
C ILE A 135 2.88 -5.07 19.89
N GLY A 136 3.43 -3.85 19.95
CA GLY A 136 2.84 -2.77 20.75
C GLY A 136 1.41 -2.40 20.34
N GLY A 137 1.12 -2.43 19.03
CA GLY A 137 -0.22 -2.16 18.50
C GLY A 137 -1.29 -3.18 18.88
N LEU A 138 -0.92 -4.37 19.36
CA LEU A 138 -1.85 -5.35 19.92
C LEU A 138 -2.55 -4.83 21.19
N ASP A 139 -1.94 -3.90 21.93
CA ASP A 139 -2.57 -3.33 23.11
C ASP A 139 -3.31 -2.01 22.84
N SER A 140 -3.57 -1.69 21.57
CA SER A 140 -4.31 -0.48 21.20
C SER A 140 -5.76 -0.53 21.68
N GLU A 141 -6.29 0.60 22.17
CA GLU A 141 -7.73 0.78 22.44
C GLU A 141 -8.59 0.59 21.19
N LEU A 142 -8.02 0.85 20.00
CA LEU A 142 -8.71 0.77 18.73
C LEU A 142 -8.70 -0.66 18.19
N GLN A 143 -9.88 -1.30 18.12
CA GLN A 143 -10.04 -2.67 17.61
C GLN A 143 -9.45 -2.88 16.21
N HIS A 144 -9.57 -1.90 15.32
CA HIS A 144 -9.03 -2.00 13.96
C HIS A 144 -7.50 -2.01 13.95
N VAL A 145 -6.85 -1.26 14.84
CA VAL A 145 -5.39 -1.28 15.01
C VAL A 145 -4.94 -2.65 15.53
N ARG A 146 -5.65 -3.18 16.53
CA ARG A 146 -5.39 -4.53 17.06
C ARG A 146 -5.49 -5.60 15.97
N TYR A 147 -6.56 -5.54 15.17
CA TYR A 147 -6.75 -6.47 14.05
C TYR A 147 -5.61 -6.37 13.03
N LEU A 148 -5.25 -5.15 12.62
CA LEU A 148 -4.19 -4.92 11.64
C LEU A 148 -2.84 -5.49 12.10
N CYS A 149 -2.47 -5.22 13.35
CA CYS A 149 -1.21 -5.70 13.92
C CYS A 149 -1.21 -7.22 14.06
N TYR A 150 -2.30 -7.79 14.57
CA TYR A 150 -2.46 -9.23 14.71
C TYR A 150 -2.38 -9.96 13.37
N GLU A 151 -3.13 -9.50 12.36
CA GLU A 151 -3.16 -10.16 11.06
C GLU A 151 -1.81 -10.04 10.33
N ALA A 152 -1.11 -8.91 10.47
CA ALA A 152 0.24 -8.74 9.95
C ALA A 152 1.23 -9.74 10.58
N LEU A 153 1.24 -9.82 11.91
CA LEU A 153 2.12 -10.74 12.64
C LEU A 153 1.77 -12.20 12.34
N ARG A 154 0.49 -12.56 12.35
CA ARG A 154 0.02 -13.92 12.08
C ARG A 154 0.32 -14.37 10.65
N SER A 155 0.08 -13.52 9.65
CA SER A 155 0.28 -13.89 8.24
C SER A 155 1.75 -14.18 7.92
N VAL A 156 2.69 -13.48 8.55
CA VAL A 156 4.13 -13.66 8.31
C VAL A 156 4.75 -14.73 9.21
N THR A 157 4.33 -14.82 10.48
CA THR A 157 4.95 -15.75 11.45
C THR A 157 4.21 -17.09 11.57
N GLY A 158 2.97 -17.17 11.11
CA GLY A 158 2.08 -18.30 11.31
C GLY A 158 1.58 -18.47 12.76
N LYS A 159 1.92 -17.56 13.67
CA LYS A 159 1.56 -17.65 15.09
C LYS A 159 0.33 -16.82 15.43
N SER A 160 -0.48 -17.31 16.36
CA SER A 160 -1.69 -16.62 16.86
C SER A 160 -1.64 -16.30 18.35
N PHE A 161 -1.03 -17.16 19.18
CA PHE A 161 -1.02 -17.04 20.65
C PHE A 161 -2.42 -16.84 21.25
N ASP A 162 -3.42 -17.49 20.64
CA ASP A 162 -4.85 -17.38 20.99
C ASP A 162 -5.37 -15.94 21.14
N TYR A 163 -4.73 -15.00 20.43
CA TYR A 163 -5.02 -13.58 20.57
C TYR A 163 -6.38 -13.23 19.95
N ASP A 164 -7.27 -12.64 20.76
CA ASP A 164 -8.52 -12.06 20.30
C ASP A 164 -8.42 -10.53 20.18
N HIS A 165 -8.34 -10.04 18.94
CA HIS A 165 -8.36 -8.61 18.66
C HIS A 165 -9.69 -7.92 19.06
N ARG A 166 -10.77 -8.68 19.28
CA ARG A 166 -12.08 -8.15 19.67
C ARG A 166 -12.23 -7.96 21.18
N ALA A 167 -11.40 -8.61 21.99
CA ALA A 167 -11.42 -8.45 23.43
C ALA A 167 -11.26 -6.96 23.81
N ALA A 168 -12.23 -6.43 24.54
CA ALA A 168 -12.26 -5.02 24.92
C ALA A 168 -11.33 -4.76 26.11
N ASP A 169 -11.28 -5.67 27.08
CA ASP A 169 -10.39 -5.56 28.24
C ASP A 169 -8.94 -5.84 27.83
N ALA A 170 -8.03 -4.94 28.24
CA ALA A 170 -6.59 -5.13 28.09
C ALA A 170 -6.07 -6.33 28.89
N GLY A 171 -6.70 -6.63 30.04
CA GLY A 171 -6.37 -7.81 30.85
C GLY A 171 -6.47 -9.11 30.06
N ASP A 172 -7.53 -9.26 29.27
CA ASP A 172 -7.77 -10.45 28.45
C ASP A 172 -6.71 -10.63 27.34
N ARG A 173 -6.18 -9.52 26.81
CA ARG A 173 -5.17 -9.53 25.75
C ARG A 173 -3.75 -9.67 26.28
N LYS A 174 -3.51 -9.26 27.54
CA LYS A 174 -2.18 -9.11 28.14
C LYS A 174 -1.31 -10.35 28.04
N LYS A 175 -1.89 -11.53 28.31
CA LYS A 175 -1.15 -12.80 28.25
C LYS A 175 -0.61 -13.05 26.84
N SER A 176 -1.47 -12.96 25.82
CA SER A 176 -1.08 -13.17 24.42
C SER A 176 -0.07 -12.11 23.95
N VAL A 177 -0.20 -10.85 24.38
CA VAL A 177 0.79 -9.79 24.07
C VAL A 177 2.15 -10.12 24.69
N GLN A 178 2.19 -10.62 25.93
CA GLN A 178 3.44 -11.06 26.56
C GLN A 178 4.07 -12.25 25.82
N GLU A 179 3.27 -13.21 25.36
CA GLU A 179 3.75 -14.34 24.55
C GLU A 179 4.37 -13.86 23.22
N TRP A 180 3.73 -12.89 22.55
CA TRP A 180 4.31 -12.24 21.36
C TRP A 180 5.66 -11.58 21.65
N GLN A 181 5.76 -10.83 22.76
CA GLN A 181 7.00 -10.15 23.17
C GLN A 181 8.13 -11.16 23.47
N GLN A 182 7.84 -12.19 24.26
CA GLN A 182 8.81 -13.23 24.60
C GLN A 182 9.28 -14.00 23.37
N TRP A 183 8.34 -14.33 22.48
CA TRP A 183 8.68 -14.97 21.22
C TRP A 183 9.61 -14.09 20.39
N TRP A 184 9.32 -12.81 20.23
CA TRP A 184 10.16 -11.92 19.44
C TRP A 184 11.56 -11.75 20.05
N GLU A 185 11.69 -11.62 21.38
CA GLU A 185 12.98 -11.57 22.06
C GLU A 185 13.83 -12.82 21.81
N ALA A 186 13.20 -14.00 21.74
CA ALA A 186 13.89 -15.24 21.42
C ALA A 186 14.33 -15.33 19.95
N GLN A 187 13.60 -14.70 19.02
CA GLN A 187 13.82 -14.84 17.57
C GLN A 187 14.62 -13.69 16.94
N ARG A 188 14.66 -12.49 17.53
CA ARG A 188 15.21 -11.29 16.87
C ARG A 188 16.69 -11.39 16.45
N ASN A 189 17.43 -12.34 17.01
CA ASN A 189 18.83 -12.59 16.66
C ASN A 189 19.01 -13.67 15.58
N ASP A 190 17.95 -14.40 15.21
CA ASP A 190 18.00 -15.39 14.14
C ASP A 190 18.34 -14.71 12.80
N PRO A 191 19.28 -15.27 12.01
CA PRO A 191 19.62 -14.76 10.68
C PRO A 191 18.41 -14.53 9.76
N MET A 192 17.38 -15.38 9.87
CA MET A 192 16.13 -15.26 9.11
C MET A 192 15.46 -13.91 9.32
N PHE A 193 15.35 -13.45 10.57
CA PHE A 193 14.67 -12.20 10.91
C PHE A 193 15.59 -10.98 10.80
N ARG A 194 16.91 -11.17 10.86
CA ARG A 194 17.88 -10.07 10.68
C ARG A 194 18.15 -9.71 9.22
N THR A 195 18.19 -10.69 8.33
CA THR A 195 18.65 -10.52 6.94
C THR A 195 17.57 -10.83 5.90
N GLY A 196 16.44 -11.41 6.33
CA GLY A 196 15.41 -11.89 5.42
C GLY A 196 15.83 -13.13 4.61
N GLN A 197 16.95 -13.76 4.98
CA GLN A 197 17.45 -14.99 4.37
C GLN A 197 17.62 -16.08 5.45
N PRO A 198 17.22 -17.34 5.18
CA PRO A 198 17.50 -18.43 6.11
C PRO A 198 19.01 -18.55 6.32
N ALA A 199 19.43 -18.92 7.54
CA ALA A 199 20.82 -19.21 7.82
C ALA A 199 21.37 -20.16 6.74
N SER A 200 22.44 -19.76 6.06
CA SER A 200 23.07 -20.60 5.04
C SER A 200 23.45 -21.93 5.70
N VAL A 201 22.77 -23.01 5.33
CA VAL A 201 23.11 -24.36 5.79
C VAL A 201 24.45 -24.71 5.14
N SER A 202 25.54 -24.55 5.88
CA SER A 202 26.83 -25.10 5.49
C SER A 202 26.68 -26.62 5.43
N ARG A 203 26.71 -27.17 4.21
CA ARG A 203 26.84 -28.62 3.96
C ARG A 203 28.23 -29.11 4.35
#